data_AF-A0A920JBD6-F1
#
_entry.id   AF-A0A920JBD6-F1
#
_cell.length_a   1.000
_cell.length_b   1.000
_cell.length_c   1.000
_cell.angle_alpha   90.00
_cell.angle_beta   90.00
_cell.angle_gamma   90.00
#
_symmetry.space_group_name_H-M   'P 1'
#
loop_
_entity.id
_entity.type
_entity.pdbx_description
1 polymer ?
#
loop_
_entity_poly.entity_id
_entity_poly.type
_entity_poly.pdbx_seq_one_letter_code
_entity_poly.pdbx_strand_id
1 'polypeptide(L)'
;MDLEYVVISLDQDGMLLYRQADDYQFLNPETQEVFDVVGAGDMLISVLAFLMAGKASIEQAGYWAQLAAGMAIQHVGVVSFSRAELLHRFDYGETSGKIMTLEQLPDLCPIRNFHWFSPTVISMMSVPGILSFFIN
;
A
#
# COMPACT_ATOMS: atom_id res chain seq x y z
N MET A 1 -19.58 -8.50 17.60
CA MET A 1 -18.45 -7.84 16.93
C MET A 1 -18.86 -7.77 15.48
N ASP A 2 -19.10 -6.58 14.97
CA ASP A 2 -19.40 -6.38 13.56
C ASP A 2 -18.07 -6.20 12.83
N LEU A 3 -17.80 -7.05 11.85
CA LEU A 3 -16.58 -7.03 11.06
C LEU A 3 -16.84 -6.19 9.81
N GLU A 4 -16.20 -5.03 9.71
CA GLU A 4 -16.43 -4.14 8.58
C GLU A 4 -15.66 -4.58 7.33
N TYR A 5 -14.40 -5.01 7.49
CA TYR A 5 -13.53 -5.43 6.39
C TYR A 5 -12.69 -6.64 6.79
N VAL A 6 -12.40 -7.48 5.80
CA VAL A 6 -11.41 -8.56 5.84
C VAL A 6 -10.34 -8.23 4.82
N VAL A 7 -9.08 -8.19 5.26
CA VAL A 7 -7.92 -7.96 4.39
C VAL A 7 -7.13 -9.24 4.30
N ILE A 8 -6.94 -9.75 3.08
CA ILE A 8 -6.23 -10.99 2.81
C ILE A 8 -5.02 -10.65 1.95
N SER A 9 -3.82 -10.76 2.51
CA SER A 9 -2.60 -10.74 1.72
C SER A 9 -2.49 -12.04 0.94
N LEU A 10 -2.23 -11.93 -0.36
CA LEU A 10 -2.08 -13.06 -1.28
C LEU A 10 -0.60 -13.18 -1.70
N ASP A 11 0.32 -12.76 -0.82
CA ASP A 11 1.76 -12.69 -1.09
C ASP A 11 2.06 -11.99 -2.43
N GLN A 12 2.72 -12.69 -3.35
CA GLN A 12 3.08 -12.22 -4.68
C GLN A 12 1.88 -11.95 -5.60
N ASP A 13 0.68 -12.42 -5.26
CA ASP A 13 -0.55 -12.22 -6.03
C ASP A 13 -1.32 -10.96 -5.57
N GLY A 14 -0.81 -10.25 -4.56
CA GLY A 14 -1.31 -8.96 -4.12
C GLY A 14 -2.15 -9.03 -2.86
N MET A 15 -3.32 -8.39 -2.88
CA MET A 15 -4.18 -8.29 -1.70
C MET A 15 -5.65 -8.21 -2.08
N LEU A 16 -6.50 -8.89 -1.30
CA LEU A 16 -7.95 -8.81 -1.40
C LEU A 16 -8.52 -8.02 -0.23
N LEU A 17 -9.21 -6.94 -0.53
CA LEU A 17 -10.06 -6.21 0.40
C LEU A 17 -11.49 -6.73 0.24
N TYR A 18 -12.01 -7.39 1.27
CA TYR A 18 -13.36 -7.96 1.27
C TYR A 18 -14.22 -7.25 2.30
N ARG A 19 -15.36 -6.72 1.88
CA ARG A 19 -16.38 -6.16 2.79
C ARG A 19 -17.58 -7.08 2.90
N GLN A 20 -18.09 -7.52 1.76
CA GLN A 20 -19.23 -8.45 1.63
C GLN A 20 -19.24 -9.08 0.22
N ALA A 21 -20.15 -10.02 -0.04
CA ALA A 21 -20.17 -10.83 -1.27
C ALA A 21 -20.10 -10.02 -2.58
N ASP A 22 -20.76 -8.87 -2.64
CA ASP A 22 -20.81 -8.00 -3.83
C ASP A 22 -19.91 -6.75 -3.70
N ASP A 23 -19.14 -6.63 -2.61
CA ASP A 23 -18.26 -5.49 -2.33
C ASP A 23 -16.89 -6.03 -1.88
N TYR A 24 -16.05 -6.30 -2.86
CA TYR A 24 -14.67 -6.72 -2.70
C TYR A 24 -13.80 -6.11 -3.79
N GLN A 25 -12.52 -5.91 -3.49
CA GLN A 25 -11.55 -5.32 -4.39
C GLN A 25 -10.22 -6.06 -4.32
N PHE A 26 -9.68 -6.40 -5.49
CA PHE A 26 -8.29 -6.84 -5.62
C PHE A 26 -7.36 -5.65 -5.82
N LEU A 27 -6.31 -5.58 -5.02
CA LEU A 27 -5.19 -4.68 -5.17
C LEU A 27 -4.03 -5.46 -5.79
N ASN A 28 -3.77 -5.18 -7.07
CA ASN A 28 -2.73 -5.82 -7.84
C ASN A 28 -1.35 -5.53 -7.24
N PRO A 29 -0.50 -6.56 -7.11
CA PRO A 29 0.87 -6.38 -6.63
C PRO A 29 1.69 -5.59 -7.66
N GLU A 30 2.60 -4.75 -7.17
CA GLU A 30 3.71 -4.29 -8.00
C GLU A 30 4.79 -5.38 -8.02
N THR A 31 5.28 -5.75 -9.21
CA THR A 31 6.37 -6.72 -9.36
C THR A 31 7.65 -6.18 -8.72
N GLN A 32 8.23 -6.92 -7.78
CA GLN A 32 9.44 -6.51 -7.04
C GLN A 32 10.39 -7.70 -6.90
N GLU A 33 11.70 -7.44 -6.85
CA GLU A 33 12.69 -8.46 -6.53
C GLU A 33 12.55 -8.86 -5.06
N VAL A 34 12.44 -10.17 -4.80
CA VAL A 34 12.24 -10.72 -3.46
C VAL A 34 13.59 -11.20 -2.93
N PHE A 35 14.05 -10.59 -1.83
CA PHE A 35 15.29 -10.95 -1.14
C PHE A 35 15.00 -11.75 0.14
N ASP A 36 14.05 -11.30 0.95
CA ASP A 36 13.60 -11.95 2.19
C ASP A 36 12.10 -11.67 2.38
N VAL A 37 11.36 -12.54 3.06
CA VAL A 37 9.92 -12.34 3.34
C VAL A 37 9.63 -12.05 4.82
N VAL A 38 10.67 -12.11 5.67
CA VAL A 38 10.53 -11.89 7.11
C VAL A 38 10.03 -10.46 7.39
N GLY A 39 8.92 -10.34 8.11
CA GLY A 39 8.35 -9.06 8.54
C GLY A 39 7.48 -8.33 7.51
N ALA A 40 7.26 -8.89 6.32
CA ALA A 40 6.39 -8.27 5.30
C ALA A 40 4.94 -8.12 5.80
N GLY A 41 4.41 -9.14 6.48
CA GLY A 41 3.08 -9.09 7.09
C GLY A 41 2.98 -8.07 8.22
N ASP A 42 4.01 -7.97 9.07
CA ASP A 42 4.06 -6.98 10.16
C ASP A 42 4.10 -5.56 9.61
N MET A 43 4.86 -5.32 8.54
CA MET A 43 4.89 -4.05 7.82
C MET A 43 3.52 -3.69 7.24
N LEU A 44 2.88 -4.66 6.57
CA LEU A 44 1.57 -4.50 5.97
C LEU A 44 0.53 -4.09 7.03
N ILE A 45 0.45 -4.83 8.13
CA ILE A 45 -0.51 -4.54 9.21
C ILE A 45 -0.20 -3.19 9.87
N SER A 46 1.07 -2.86 10.08
CA SER A 46 1.49 -1.61 10.72
C SER A 46 1.07 -0.39 9.91
N VAL A 47 1.33 -0.39 8.61
CA VAL A 47 0.97 0.72 7.71
C VAL A 47 -0.55 0.80 7.53
N LEU A 48 -1.23 -0.35 7.38
CA LEU A 48 -2.69 -0.41 7.30
C LEU A 48 -3.33 0.21 8.56
N ALA A 49 -2.92 -0.23 9.75
CA ALA A 49 -3.44 0.27 11.02
C ALA A 49 -3.16 1.77 11.19
N PHE A 50 -1.96 2.23 10.85
CA PHE A 50 -1.59 3.64 10.90
C PHE A 50 -2.49 4.51 10.03
N LEU A 51 -2.73 4.10 8.79
CA LEU A 51 -3.56 4.84 7.83
C LEU A 51 -5.05 4.80 8.19
N MET A 52 -5.53 3.66 8.68
CA MET A 52 -6.90 3.54 9.19
C MET A 52 -7.12 4.43 10.42
N ALA A 53 -6.14 4.51 11.33
CA ALA A 53 -6.24 5.31 12.55
C ALA A 53 -6.40 6.82 12.29
N GLY A 54 -5.78 7.34 11.22
CA GLY A 54 -6.02 8.73 10.79
C GLY A 54 -7.06 8.88 9.70
N LYS A 55 -7.94 7.88 9.53
CA LYS A 55 -9.15 7.96 8.70
C LYS A 55 -8.88 8.01 7.20
N ALA A 56 -7.79 7.40 6.74
CA ALA A 56 -7.67 7.03 5.33
C ALA A 56 -8.74 5.99 4.95
N SER A 57 -9.11 5.91 3.68
CA SER A 57 -9.97 4.82 3.22
C SER A 57 -9.23 3.48 3.25
N ILE A 58 -9.95 2.36 3.32
CA ILE A 58 -9.32 1.03 3.37
C ILE A 58 -8.52 0.72 2.10
N GLU A 59 -8.95 1.25 0.97
CA GLU A 59 -8.30 1.11 -0.33
C GLU A 59 -6.97 1.88 -0.34
N GLN A 60 -6.96 3.12 0.16
CA GLN A 60 -5.75 3.91 0.34
C GLN A 60 -4.79 3.23 1.31
N ALA A 61 -5.30 2.81 2.47
CA ALA A 61 -4.50 2.13 3.48
C ALA A 61 -3.88 0.83 2.92
N GLY A 62 -4.67 0.05 2.18
CA GLY A 62 -4.23 -1.18 1.54
C GLY A 62 -3.14 -0.95 0.50
N TYR A 63 -3.31 0.02 -0.38
CA TYR A 63 -2.29 0.35 -1.39
C TYR A 63 -0.94 0.68 -0.76
N TRP A 64 -0.91 1.59 0.22
CA TRP A 64 0.33 1.98 0.91
C TRP A 64 0.92 0.84 1.73
N ALA A 65 0.09 -0.01 2.34
CA ALA A 65 0.53 -1.17 3.09
C ALA A 65 1.20 -2.21 2.18
N GLN A 66 0.63 -2.47 1.00
CA GLN A 66 1.22 -3.33 -0.01
C GLN A 66 2.54 -2.77 -0.54
N LEU A 67 2.60 -1.46 -0.81
CA LEU A 67 3.83 -0.80 -1.24
C LEU A 67 4.96 -0.96 -0.20
N ALA A 68 4.64 -0.71 1.07
CA ALA A 68 5.60 -0.83 2.17
C ALA A 68 6.06 -2.28 2.39
N ALA A 69 5.15 -3.25 2.30
CA ALA A 69 5.49 -4.66 2.37
C ALA A 69 6.40 -5.09 1.21
N GLY A 70 6.13 -4.60 0.01
CA GLY A 70 7.01 -4.79 -1.16
C GLY A 70 8.42 -4.21 -0.94
N MET A 71 8.52 -3.04 -0.31
CA MET A 71 9.82 -2.50 0.09
C MET A 71 10.52 -3.37 1.13
N ALA A 72 9.77 -3.90 2.10
CA ALA A 72 10.32 -4.75 3.16
C ALA A 72 10.97 -6.01 2.58
N ILE A 73 10.31 -6.65 1.60
CA ILE A 73 10.83 -7.89 1.00
C ILE A 73 12.09 -7.70 0.15
N GLN A 74 12.48 -6.46 -0.14
CA GLN A 74 13.71 -6.12 -0.84
C GLN A 74 14.95 -6.05 0.09
N HIS A 75 14.77 -6.30 1.39
CA HIS A 75 15.82 -6.19 2.39
C HIS A 75 15.93 -7.46 3.23
N VAL A 76 17.09 -7.71 3.83
CA VAL A 76 17.31 -8.87 4.71
C VAL A 76 16.82 -8.55 6.12
N GLY A 77 15.96 -9.41 6.67
CA GLY A 77 15.39 -9.25 8.01
C GLY A 77 14.30 -8.19 8.13
N VAL A 78 13.92 -7.87 9.36
CA VAL A 78 12.87 -6.87 9.65
C VAL A 78 13.43 -5.46 9.50
N VAL A 79 12.91 -4.70 8.55
CA VAL A 79 13.32 -3.33 8.25
C VAL A 79 12.18 -2.33 8.46
N SER A 80 12.54 -1.10 8.82
CA SER A 80 11.60 0.03 8.95
C SER A 80 11.89 1.09 7.90
N PHE A 81 10.85 1.66 7.30
CA PHE A 81 10.99 2.74 6.31
C PHE A 81 10.53 4.07 6.90
N SER A 82 11.29 5.12 6.61
CA SER A 82 10.87 6.48 6.84
C SER A 82 9.78 6.89 5.86
N ARG A 83 9.03 7.93 6.25
CA ARG A 83 8.06 8.59 5.40
C ARG A 83 8.64 9.01 4.03
N ALA A 84 9.85 9.56 4.05
CA ALA A 84 10.49 10.05 2.83
C ALA A 84 10.78 8.91 1.84
N GLU A 85 11.17 7.74 2.35
CA GLU A 85 11.42 6.56 1.52
C GLU A 85 10.14 6.01 0.89
N LEU A 86 9.04 5.94 1.67
CA LEU A 86 7.73 5.52 1.14
C LEU A 86 7.22 6.47 0.05
N LEU A 87 7.30 7.79 0.28
CA LEU A 87 6.89 8.79 -0.72
C LEU A 87 7.76 8.73 -1.97
N HIS A 88 9.08 8.62 -1.81
CA HIS A 88 10.00 8.51 -2.93
C HIS A 88 9.70 7.24 -3.77
N ARG A 89 9.40 6.12 -3.12
CA ARG A 89 9.03 4.88 -3.81
C ARG A 89 7.71 4.99 -4.56
N PHE A 90 6.74 5.71 -4.00
CA PHE A 90 5.48 6.02 -4.68
C PHE A 90 5.70 6.84 -5.96
N ASP A 91 6.46 7.94 -5.86
CA ASP A 91 6.75 8.82 -7.00
C ASP A 91 7.46 8.05 -8.14
N TYR A 92 8.34 7.10 -7.80
CA TYR A 92 9.02 6.26 -8.78
C TYR A 92 8.08 5.24 -9.45
N GLY A 93 7.16 4.64 -8.69
CA GLY A 93 6.17 3.68 -9.22
C GLY A 93 5.24 4.31 -10.26
N GLU A 94 4.70 5.49 -9.98
CA GLU A 94 3.84 6.26 -10.90
C GLU A 94 4.59 6.70 -12.17
N THR A 95 5.87 7.07 -12.03
CA THR A 95 6.66 7.57 -13.18
C THR A 95 7.27 6.48 -14.05
N SER A 96 7.26 5.22 -13.61
CA SER A 96 7.76 4.07 -14.38
C SER A 96 6.79 3.59 -15.47
N GLY A 97 5.57 4.15 -15.55
CA GLY A 97 4.65 3.95 -16.69
C GLY A 97 5.07 4.63 -18.01
N LYS A 98 6.35 5.01 -18.16
CA LYS A 98 6.81 6.00 -19.15
C LYS A 98 7.03 5.51 -20.58
N ILE A 99 6.77 4.25 -20.91
CA ILE A 99 6.71 3.80 -22.31
C ILE A 99 5.38 3.08 -22.53
N MET A 100 4.40 3.82 -23.05
CA MET A 100 3.13 3.31 -23.55
C MET A 100 2.88 3.90 -24.93
N THR A 101 2.49 3.06 -25.89
CA THR A 101 2.16 3.51 -27.26
C THR A 101 0.76 4.12 -27.28
N LEU A 102 0.53 5.09 -28.18
CA LEU A 102 -0.73 5.86 -28.30
C LEU A 102 -2.00 5.00 -28.45
N GLU A 103 -1.84 3.75 -28.88
CA GLU A 103 -2.92 2.80 -29.13
C GLU A 103 -3.38 2.06 -27.86
N GLN A 104 -2.58 2.04 -26.79
CA GLN A 104 -2.89 1.35 -25.53
C GLN A 104 -3.69 2.21 -24.53
N LEU A 105 -4.01 3.45 -24.91
CA LEU A 105 -4.70 4.46 -24.09
C LEU A 105 -6.15 4.13 -23.67
N PRO A 106 -6.99 3.41 -24.45
CA PRO A 106 -8.38 3.21 -24.06
C PRO A 106 -8.60 2.12 -22.99
N ASP A 107 -7.75 1.08 -22.97
CA ASP A 107 -8.03 -0.15 -22.21
C ASP A 107 -7.55 -0.11 -20.75
N LEU A 108 -6.78 0.92 -20.38
CA LEU A 108 -6.11 1.00 -19.07
C LEU A 108 -6.89 1.79 -18.00
N CYS A 109 -8.09 2.32 -18.26
CA CYS A 109 -8.72 3.17 -17.26
C CYS A 109 -10.26 3.15 -17.18
N PRO A 110 -10.81 2.39 -16.20
CA PRO A 110 -11.94 2.84 -15.39
C PRO A 110 -11.49 3.54 -14.09
N ILE A 111 -10.20 3.54 -13.73
CA ILE A 111 -9.70 3.92 -12.38
C ILE A 111 -9.44 5.43 -12.23
N ARG A 112 -9.89 6.28 -13.18
CA ARG A 112 -9.51 7.69 -13.22
C ARG A 112 -10.15 8.60 -12.16
N ASN A 113 -10.85 8.05 -11.17
CA ASN A 113 -11.59 8.81 -10.16
C ASN A 113 -11.23 8.49 -8.69
N PHE A 114 -10.07 7.89 -8.41
CA PHE A 114 -9.60 7.77 -7.02
C PHE A 114 -8.47 8.75 -6.71
N HIS A 115 -8.78 9.76 -5.89
CA HIS A 115 -7.78 10.65 -5.28
C HIS A 115 -6.90 9.84 -4.31
N TRP A 116 -5.80 9.27 -4.79
CA TRP A 116 -4.76 8.64 -3.94
C TRP A 116 -3.99 9.67 -3.09
N PHE A 117 -4.09 10.96 -3.45
CA PHE A 117 -3.62 12.12 -2.69
C PHE A 117 -4.72 12.71 -1.79
N SER A 118 -5.31 11.92 -0.89
CA SER A 118 -6.13 12.55 0.15
C SER A 118 -5.22 13.41 1.04
N PRO A 119 -5.54 14.70 1.27
CA PRO A 119 -4.80 15.55 2.20
C PRO A 119 -4.65 14.91 3.58
N THR A 120 -5.60 14.05 3.95
CA THR A 120 -5.57 13.23 5.15
C THR A 120 -4.35 12.30 5.20
N VAL A 121 -4.09 11.54 4.12
CA VAL A 121 -2.95 10.61 4.05
C VAL A 121 -1.62 11.36 4.12
N ILE A 122 -1.47 12.43 3.33
CA ILE A 122 -0.25 13.24 3.32
C ILE A 122 -0.01 13.91 4.68
N SER A 123 -1.08 14.40 5.32
CA SER A 123 -1.04 15.01 6.65
C SER A 123 -0.65 14.00 7.73
N MET A 124 -1.21 12.80 7.70
CA MET A 124 -0.86 11.72 8.63
C MET A 124 0.59 11.28 8.49
N MET A 125 1.05 11.15 7.25
CA MET A 125 2.46 10.92 6.95
C MET A 125 3.37 12.06 7.43
N SER A 126 2.82 13.25 7.74
CA SER A 126 3.58 14.40 8.26
C SER A 126 3.68 14.45 9.80
N VAL A 127 3.08 13.51 10.54
CA VAL A 127 3.10 13.50 12.02
C VAL A 127 4.42 12.91 12.56
N PRO A 128 5.26 13.67 13.28
CA PRO A 128 6.50 13.14 13.87
C PRO A 128 6.19 12.25 15.09
N GLY A 129 6.81 11.06 15.16
CA GLY A 129 6.89 10.27 16.40
C GLY A 129 6.00 9.03 16.53
N ILE A 130 5.15 8.70 15.55
CA ILE A 130 4.28 7.51 15.62
C ILE A 130 4.92 6.26 15.00
N LEU A 131 5.85 6.39 14.05
CA LEU A 131 6.61 5.25 13.52
C LEU A 131 7.59 4.65 14.55
N SER A 132 7.98 5.41 15.57
CA SER A 132 8.82 4.91 16.68
C SER A 132 8.04 4.09 17.71
N PHE A 133 6.70 4.01 17.61
CA PHE A 133 5.86 3.31 18.60
C PHE A 133 5.74 1.79 18.38
N PHE A 134 6.18 1.27 17.24
CA PHE A 134 6.08 -0.15 16.90
C PHE A 134 7.43 -0.90 16.93
N ILE A 135 8.47 -0.26 17.46
CA ILE A 135 9.78 -0.88 17.70
C ILE A 135 10.10 -0.72 19.18
N ASN A 136 9.59 -1.66 20.00
CA ASN A 136 10.12 -1.97 21.33
C ASN A 136 9.82 -3.43 21.67
#